data_AF-A0AAU9PUJ2-F1
#
_entry.id   AF-A0AAU9PUJ2-F1
#
_cell.length_a   1.000
_cell.length_b   1.000
_cell.length_c   1.000
_cell.angle_alpha   90.00
_cell.angle_beta   90.00
_cell.angle_gamma   90.00
#
_symmetry.space_group_name_H-M   'P 1'
#
loop_
_entity.id
_entity.type
_entity.pdbx_description
1 polymer ?
#
loop_
_entity_poly.entity_id
_entity_poly.type
_entity_poly.pdbx_seq_one_letter_code
_entity_poly.pdbx_strand_id
1 'polypeptide(L)'
;MIRDIYYSVDYCVDRLVSDMEKLKLYREKLREMTQEVDEDTRSVQPMTNRGFIETVFGVEKRDEVKVKIPEGIRNKGSGPVKKMMIGEKEMAILKAKKGSRKCGRCGEYVDHNARTCKKKANDSASK
;
A
#
# COMPACT_ATOMS: atom_id res chain seq x y z
N MET A 1 -10.66 -29.97 17.84
CA MET A 1 -12.11 -29.93 18.11
C MET A 1 -12.89 -29.24 17.00
N ILE A 2 -12.88 -27.89 16.87
CA ILE A 2 -13.67 -27.19 15.83
C ILE A 2 -13.31 -27.67 14.41
N ARG A 3 -12.01 -27.81 14.13
CA ARG A 3 -11.52 -28.30 12.84
C ARG A 3 -11.98 -29.72 12.52
N ASP A 4 -12.04 -30.59 13.52
CA ASP A 4 -12.47 -31.99 13.36
C ASP A 4 -13.97 -32.09 13.09
N ILE A 5 -14.77 -31.19 13.67
CA ILE A 5 -16.20 -31.08 13.40
C ILE A 5 -16.43 -30.68 11.94
N TYR A 6 -15.77 -29.61 11.45
CA TYR A 6 -15.87 -29.21 10.05
C TYR A 6 -15.44 -30.34 9.11
N TYR A 7 -14.31 -31.00 9.40
CA TYR A 7 -13.86 -32.13 8.60
C TYR A 7 -14.87 -33.28 8.56
N SER A 8 -15.53 -33.57 9.68
CA SER A 8 -16.52 -34.66 9.76
C SER A 8 -17.76 -34.35 8.92
N VAL A 9 -18.23 -33.10 8.94
CA VAL A 9 -19.37 -32.65 8.13
C VAL A 9 -19.01 -32.72 6.65
N ASP A 10 -17.87 -32.13 6.26
CA ASP A 10 -17.40 -32.13 4.88
C ASP A 10 -17.21 -33.56 4.36
N TYR A 11 -16.60 -34.43 5.16
CA TYR A 11 -16.42 -35.85 4.83
C TYR A 11 -17.77 -36.57 4.60
N CYS A 12 -18.77 -36.31 5.44
CA CYS A 12 -20.10 -36.88 5.25
C CYS A 12 -20.73 -36.39 3.94
N VAL A 13 -20.63 -35.10 3.64
CA VAL A 13 -21.17 -34.52 2.41
C VAL A 13 -20.48 -35.12 1.18
N ASP A 14 -19.15 -35.17 1.16
CA ASP A 14 -18.38 -35.74 0.05
C ASP A 14 -18.72 -37.20 -0.24
N ARG A 15 -18.98 -38.00 0.80
CA ARG A 15 -19.36 -39.41 0.66
C ARG A 15 -20.82 -39.61 0.25
N LEU A 16 -21.71 -38.73 0.68
CA LEU A 16 -23.15 -38.84 0.44
C LEU A 16 -23.59 -38.11 -0.84
N VAL A 17 -22.77 -37.26 -1.44
CA VAL A 17 -23.15 -36.47 -2.63
C VAL A 17 -23.60 -37.34 -3.82
N SER A 18 -23.11 -38.58 -3.90
CA SER A 18 -23.50 -39.54 -4.94
C SER A 18 -24.87 -40.20 -4.69
N ASP A 19 -25.39 -40.15 -3.46
CA ASP A 19 -26.68 -40.74 -3.06
C ASP A 19 -27.58 -39.66 -2.44
N MET A 20 -28.43 -39.08 -3.29
CA MET A 20 -29.28 -37.94 -2.94
C MET A 20 -30.34 -38.27 -1.88
N GLU A 21 -30.77 -39.52 -1.76
CA GLU A 21 -31.75 -39.93 -0.75
C GLU A 21 -31.11 -39.93 0.63
N LYS A 22 -29.91 -40.52 0.76
CA LYS A 22 -29.14 -40.48 2.00
C LYS A 22 -28.70 -39.06 2.36
N LEU A 23 -28.34 -38.25 1.37
CA LEU A 23 -27.99 -36.84 1.60
C LEU A 23 -29.20 -36.04 2.13
N LYS A 24 -30.41 -36.30 1.63
CA LYS A 24 -31.65 -35.71 2.19
C LYS A 24 -31.85 -36.11 3.65
N LEU A 25 -31.70 -37.38 3.98
CA LEU A 25 -31.83 -37.85 5.37
C LEU A 25 -30.79 -37.19 6.28
N TYR A 26 -29.55 -37.05 5.81
CA TYR A 26 -28.50 -36.35 6.55
C TYR A 26 -28.85 -34.87 6.78
N ARG A 27 -29.40 -34.19 5.77
CA ARG A 27 -29.86 -32.80 5.89
C ARG A 27 -30.96 -32.64 6.94
N GLU A 28 -31.97 -33.52 6.97
CA GLU A 28 -33.04 -33.41 7.96
C GLU A 28 -32.49 -33.58 9.39
N LYS A 29 -31.58 -34.53 9.61
CA LYS A 29 -30.89 -34.67 10.91
C LYS A 29 -30.09 -33.42 11.31
N LEU A 30 -29.36 -32.82 10.36
CA LEU A 30 -28.64 -31.57 10.62
C LEU A 30 -29.61 -30.44 10.98
N ARG A 31 -30.77 -30.37 10.33
CA ARG A 31 -31.78 -29.36 10.59
C ARG A 31 -32.41 -29.51 11.98
N GLU A 32 -32.72 -30.73 12.40
CA GLU A 32 -33.19 -31.01 13.76
C GLU A 32 -32.17 -30.54 14.80
N MET A 33 -30.90 -30.94 14.67
CA MET A 33 -29.84 -30.48 15.58
C MET A 33 -29.66 -28.95 15.54
N THR A 34 -29.80 -28.31 14.37
CA THR A 34 -29.66 -26.86 14.26
C THR A 34 -30.78 -26.14 15.01
N GLN A 35 -32.00 -26.66 14.96
CA GLN A 35 -33.13 -26.11 15.72
C GLN A 35 -32.92 -26.23 17.23
N GLU A 36 -32.45 -27.38 17.71
CA GLU A 36 -32.12 -27.58 19.12
C GLU A 36 -31.02 -26.59 19.58
N VAL A 37 -29.96 -26.42 18.78
CA VAL A 37 -28.88 -25.47 19.07
C VAL A 37 -29.37 -24.02 19.07
N ASP A 38 -30.24 -23.64 18.14
CA ASP A 38 -30.80 -22.29 18.07
C ASP A 38 -31.66 -21.98 19.31
N GLU A 39 -32.41 -22.96 19.81
CA GLU A 39 -33.18 -22.83 21.06
C GLU A 39 -32.28 -22.67 22.28
N ASP A 40 -31.26 -23.50 22.41
CA ASP A 40 -30.31 -23.49 23.54
C ASP A 40 -29.41 -22.26 23.56
N THR A 41 -29.00 -21.77 22.39
CA THR A 41 -28.05 -20.66 22.26
C THR A 41 -28.70 -19.29 22.09
N ARG A 42 -30.04 -19.22 22.09
CA ARG A 42 -30.80 -17.98 21.84
C ARG A 42 -30.42 -16.80 22.74
N SER A 43 -29.96 -17.08 23.96
CA SER A 43 -29.54 -16.07 24.95
C SER A 43 -28.02 -15.90 25.08
N VAL A 44 -27.24 -16.73 24.38
CA VAL A 44 -25.79 -16.79 24.52
C VAL A 44 -25.15 -15.81 23.54
N GLN A 45 -24.19 -15.02 24.04
CA GLN A 45 -23.41 -14.15 23.16
C GLN A 45 -22.46 -14.99 22.29
N PRO A 46 -22.42 -14.75 20.97
CA PRO A 46 -21.54 -15.50 20.09
C PRO A 46 -20.07 -15.25 20.45
N MET A 47 -19.23 -16.26 20.18
CA MET A 47 -17.79 -16.12 20.34
C MET A 47 -17.27 -14.96 19.51
N THR A 48 -16.36 -14.16 20.06
CA THR A 48 -15.73 -13.09 19.29
C THR A 48 -14.91 -13.68 18.15
N ASN A 49 -14.84 -12.97 17.01
CA ASN A 49 -14.01 -13.38 15.85
C ASN A 49 -12.57 -13.73 16.26
N ARG A 50 -12.03 -13.00 17.25
CA ARG A 50 -10.69 -13.24 17.79
C ARG A 50 -10.58 -14.59 18.50
N GLY A 51 -11.51 -14.87 19.43
CA GLY A 51 -11.52 -16.15 20.14
C GLY A 51 -11.72 -17.34 19.19
N PHE A 52 -12.53 -17.16 18.13
CA PHE A 52 -12.70 -18.17 17.09
C PHE A 52 -11.38 -18.47 16.36
N ILE A 53 -10.66 -17.43 15.92
CA ILE A 53 -9.36 -17.58 15.26
C ILE A 53 -8.35 -18.27 16.17
N GLU A 54 -8.26 -17.86 17.44
CA GLU A 54 -7.38 -18.48 18.44
C GLU A 54 -7.70 -19.98 18.60
N THR A 55 -8.98 -20.34 18.65
CA THR A 55 -9.42 -21.74 18.83
C THR A 55 -9.21 -22.59 17.57
N VAL A 56 -9.44 -22.03 16.38
CA VAL A 56 -9.31 -22.76 15.10
C VAL A 56 -7.86 -22.98 14.72
N PHE A 57 -7.03 -21.94 14.86
CA PHE A 57 -5.64 -21.96 14.41
C PHE A 57 -4.66 -22.29 15.54
N GLY A 58 -5.10 -22.28 16.81
CA GLY A 58 -4.22 -22.45 17.97
C GLY A 58 -3.21 -21.31 18.14
N VAL A 59 -3.51 -20.13 17.57
CA VAL A 59 -2.60 -18.99 17.57
C VAL A 59 -3.15 -17.92 18.50
N GLU A 60 -2.50 -17.75 19.64
CA GLU A 60 -2.79 -16.65 20.56
C GLU A 60 -2.32 -15.32 19.95
N LYS A 61 -3.11 -14.25 20.13
CA LYS A 61 -2.67 -12.91 19.73
C LYS A 61 -1.44 -12.52 20.57
N ARG A 62 -0.40 -12.07 19.87
CA ARG A 62 0.73 -11.38 20.49
C ARG A 62 0.33 -9.95 20.83
N ASP A 63 0.62 -9.50 22.06
CA ASP A 63 0.36 -8.12 22.48
C ASP A 63 1.19 -7.12 21.65
N GLU A 64 2.39 -7.51 21.25
CA GLU A 64 3.27 -6.74 20.37
C GLU A 64 3.67 -7.57 19.15
N VAL A 65 3.36 -7.06 17.96
CA VAL A 65 3.84 -7.62 16.68
C VAL A 65 4.98 -6.74 16.17
N LYS A 66 6.23 -7.13 16.44
CA LYS A 66 7.39 -6.53 15.76
C LYS A 66 7.49 -7.05 14.33
N VAL A 67 6.80 -6.37 13.41
CA VAL A 67 7.00 -6.58 11.97
C VAL A 67 8.36 -5.97 11.60
N LYS A 68 9.33 -6.82 11.27
CA LYS A 68 10.62 -6.34 10.74
C LYS A 68 10.38 -5.78 9.35
N ILE A 69 10.72 -4.52 9.13
CA ILE A 69 10.74 -3.94 7.79
C ILE A 69 11.79 -4.72 6.98
N PRO A 70 11.47 -5.18 5.76
CA PRO A 70 12.45 -5.80 4.90
C PRO A 70 13.62 -4.85 4.63
N GLU A 71 14.82 -5.26 5.03
CA GLU A 71 16.03 -4.48 4.78
C GLU A 71 16.41 -4.58 3.29
N GLY A 72 16.81 -3.46 2.69
CA GLY A 72 17.29 -3.43 1.30
C GLY A 72 16.21 -3.32 0.23
N ILE A 73 14.92 -3.25 0.57
CA ILE A 73 13.87 -2.97 -0.42
C ILE A 73 13.90 -1.47 -0.77
N ARG A 74 14.15 -1.22 -2.06
CA ARG A 74 14.10 0.12 -2.67
C ARG A 74 12.65 0.49 -2.96
N ASN A 75 12.16 1.58 -2.38
CA ASN A 75 10.84 2.12 -2.74
C ASN A 75 10.82 2.60 -4.21
N LYS A 76 9.65 2.62 -4.83
CA LYS A 76 9.49 3.17 -6.19
C LYS A 76 9.97 4.63 -6.20
N GLY A 77 10.97 4.94 -7.02
CA GLY A 77 11.59 6.27 -7.08
C GLY A 77 12.91 6.43 -6.29
N SER A 78 13.40 5.41 -5.58
CA SER A 78 14.76 5.43 -4.96
C SER A 78 15.91 5.26 -5.95
N GLY A 79 15.62 5.21 -7.25
CA GLY A 79 16.65 5.24 -8.28
C GLY A 79 17.41 6.59 -8.24
N PRO A 80 18.70 6.62 -8.57
CA PRO A 80 19.44 7.87 -8.63
C PRO A 80 18.80 8.83 -9.65
N VAL A 81 18.63 10.10 -9.27
CA VAL A 81 17.98 11.16 -10.07
C VAL A 81 18.58 11.26 -11.49
N LYS A 82 19.87 10.94 -11.66
CA LYS A 82 20.55 10.88 -12.97
C LYS A 82 19.92 9.89 -13.96
N LYS A 83 19.21 8.86 -13.48
CA LYS A 83 18.46 7.88 -14.28
C LYS A 83 16.96 8.19 -14.34
N MET A 84 16.47 9.17 -13.57
CA MET A 84 15.11 9.66 -13.69
C MET A 84 15.04 10.64 -14.85
N MET A 85 14.10 10.39 -15.76
CA MET A 85 13.74 11.35 -16.79
C MET A 85 13.02 12.51 -16.11
N ILE A 86 13.69 13.64 -15.97
CA ILE A 86 13.13 14.85 -15.36
C ILE A 86 12.17 15.48 -16.38
N GLY A 87 10.94 15.79 -15.95
CA GLY A 87 9.94 16.38 -16.83
C GLY A 87 10.33 17.77 -17.32
N GLU A 88 9.88 18.15 -18.51
CA GLU A 88 10.19 19.46 -19.12
C GLU A 88 9.78 20.63 -18.22
N LYS A 89 8.66 20.49 -17.49
CA LYS A 89 8.20 21.48 -16.51
C LYS A 89 9.20 21.68 -15.37
N GLU A 90 9.74 20.60 -14.81
CA GLU A 90 10.72 20.66 -13.71
C GLU A 90 12.03 21.29 -14.20
N MET A 91 12.46 20.93 -15.41
CA MET A 91 13.61 21.56 -16.07
C MET A 91 13.40 23.06 -16.33
N ALA A 92 12.20 23.47 -16.76
CA ALA A 92 11.86 24.87 -16.97
C ALA A 92 11.90 25.67 -15.66
N ILE A 93 11.39 25.10 -14.55
CA ILE A 93 11.45 25.73 -13.22
C ILE A 93 12.90 25.91 -12.77
N LEU A 94 13.76 24.90 -12.94
CA LEU A 94 15.19 25.01 -12.62
C LEU A 94 15.90 26.08 -13.45
N LYS A 95 15.60 26.17 -14.74
CA LYS A 95 16.14 27.22 -15.62
C LYS A 95 15.62 28.61 -15.26
N ALA A 96 14.35 28.73 -14.88
CA ALA A 96 13.74 29.99 -14.45
C ALA A 96 14.36 30.52 -13.14
N LYS A 97 14.82 29.64 -12.25
CA LYS A 97 15.58 30.03 -11.05
C LYS A 97 16.98 30.59 -11.35
N LYS A 98 17.50 30.40 -12.57
CA LYS A 98 18.79 30.98 -12.97
C LYS A 98 18.59 32.49 -13.16
N GLY A 99 19.24 33.28 -12.31
CA GLY A 99 19.17 34.75 -12.36
C GLY A 99 19.68 35.34 -13.69
N SER A 100 19.56 36.67 -13.82
CA SER A 100 20.03 37.41 -14.99
C SER A 100 21.51 37.08 -15.30
N ARG A 101 21.89 37.13 -16.58
CA ARG A 101 23.28 36.88 -16.95
C ARG A 101 24.14 38.05 -16.50
N LYS A 102 25.26 37.77 -15.84
CA LYS A 102 26.29 38.76 -15.52
C LYS A 102 26.85 39.33 -16.83
N CYS A 103 26.87 40.65 -16.97
CA CYS A 103 27.51 41.29 -18.12
C CYS A 103 29.02 41.06 -18.05
N GLY A 104 29.60 40.44 -19.08
CA GLY A 104 31.03 40.12 -19.11
C GLY A 104 31.98 41.33 -19.13
N ARG A 105 31.45 42.56 -19.29
CA ARG A 105 32.24 43.80 -19.29
C ARG A 105 32.14 44.59 -17.99
N CYS A 106 30.92 44.89 -17.52
CA CYS A 106 30.76 45.63 -16.27
C CYS A 106 30.70 44.73 -15.02
N GLY A 107 30.52 43.43 -15.19
CA GLY A 107 30.41 42.48 -14.09
C GLY A 107 29.10 42.56 -13.30
N GLU A 108 28.11 43.33 -13.76
CA GLU A 108 26.84 43.52 -13.05
C GLU A 108 25.78 42.53 -13.56
N TYR A 109 24.84 42.17 -12.69
CA TYR A 109 23.69 41.29 -12.98
C TYR A 109 22.51 42.11 -13.50
N VAL A 110 22.62 42.59 -14.74
CA VAL A 110 21.72 43.57 -15.36
C VAL A 110 21.34 43.13 -16.77
N ASP A 111 20.22 43.66 -17.29
CA ASP A 111 19.66 43.26 -18.60
C ASP A 111 20.37 43.95 -19.78
N HIS A 112 21.68 43.76 -19.86
CA HIS A 112 22.48 44.09 -21.04
C HIS A 112 23.67 43.15 -21.16
N ASN A 113 24.19 43.00 -22.37
CA ASN A 113 25.38 42.17 -22.61
C ASN A 113 26.61 43.05 -22.87
N ALA A 114 27.79 42.45 -22.99
CA ALA A 114 29.03 43.21 -23.21
C ALA A 114 29.01 44.09 -24.48
N ARG A 115 28.16 43.78 -25.48
CA ARG A 115 28.04 44.55 -26.72
C ARG A 115 27.21 45.83 -26.52
N THR A 116 26.17 45.77 -25.69
CA THR A 116 25.24 46.88 -25.38
C THR A 116 25.54 47.57 -24.05
N CYS A 117 26.61 47.16 -23.36
CA CYS A 117 27.04 47.76 -22.10
C CYS A 117 27.41 49.24 -22.29
N LYS A 118 26.69 50.13 -21.59
CA LYS A 118 26.89 51.58 -21.66
C LYS A 118 28.26 52.04 -21.14
N LYS A 119 28.98 51.21 -20.35
CA LYS A 119 30.39 51.48 -20.01
C LYS A 119 31.27 51.65 -21.27
N LYS A 120 30.88 51.08 -22.43
CA LYS A 120 31.52 51.38 -23.73
C LYS A 120 31.53 52.86 -24.10
N ALA A 121 30.45 53.59 -23.80
CA ALA A 121 30.28 54.98 -24.24
C ALA A 121 31.11 55.95 -23.39
N ASN A 122 31.42 55.58 -22.15
CA ASN A 122 32.14 56.43 -21.20
C ASN A 122 33.67 56.31 -21.36
N ASP A 123 34.20 55.16 -21.76
CA ASP A 123 35.64 54.97 -22.01
C ASP A 123 36.13 55.66 -23.30
N SER A 124 35.21 55.95 -24.24
CA SER A 124 35.51 56.67 -25.50
C SER A 124 35.46 58.20 -25.38
N ALA A 125 35.08 58.75 -24.22
CA ALA A 125 34.98 60.19 -23.98
C ALA A 125 36.17 60.75 -23.16
N SER A 126 37.20 59.94 -22.91
CA SER A 126 38.40 60.34 -22.14
C SER A 126 39.71 60.07 -22.89
N LYS A 127 39.68 60.13 -24.23
CA LYS A 127 40.88 60.20 -25.07
C LYS A 127 40.81 61.42 -25.97
#